data_AF-A0A5C2HMN6-F1
#
_entry.id   AF-A0A5C2HMN6-F1
#
_cell.length_a   1.000
_cell.length_b   1.000
_cell.length_c   1.000
_cell.angle_alpha   90.00
_cell.angle_beta   90.00
_cell.angle_gamma   90.00
#
_symmetry.space_group_name_H-M   'P 1'
#
loop_
_entity.id
_entity.type
_entity.pdbx_description
1 polymer ?
#
loop_
_entity_poly.entity_id
_entity_poly.type
_entity_poly.pdbx_seq_one_letter_code
_entity_poly.pdbx_strand_id
1 'polypeptide(L)'
;MDETEYKQTYSHYNPTPCAFSKAVLRRCCGCRYAQKLLIAEREAVSCLSPDTGYPRCYQLLPQLRTKAMFSLRLKHAVEGVLPHGKEVKVQCGSMLGLQQLLQPAKSGSERVADIFALLDLAESIYGDYRSLPYSELVKAISHFSVRSRSPRP
;
A
#
# COMPACT_ATOMS: atom_id res chain seq x y z
N MET A 1 -3.08 27.10 3.57
CA MET A 1 -3.04 26.16 4.69
C MET A 1 -1.60 25.78 4.93
N ASP A 2 -1.07 26.09 6.10
CA ASP A 2 0.28 25.71 6.49
C ASP A 2 0.43 24.18 6.53
N GLU A 3 1.57 23.64 6.11
CA GLU A 3 1.79 22.19 6.05
C GLU A 3 1.69 21.54 7.44
N THR A 4 2.03 22.29 8.49
CA THR A 4 1.97 21.86 9.89
C THR A 4 0.53 21.82 10.39
N GLU A 5 -0.25 22.86 10.07
CA GLU A 5 -1.68 22.95 10.42
C GLU A 5 -2.49 21.85 9.73
N TYR A 6 -2.14 21.51 8.49
CA TYR A 6 -2.72 20.36 7.79
C TYR A 6 -2.36 19.03 8.46
N LYS A 7 -1.11 18.82 8.90
CA LYS A 7 -0.68 17.58 9.57
C LYS A 7 -1.40 17.38 10.91
N GLN A 8 -1.57 18.43 11.69
CA GLN A 8 -2.30 18.39 12.96
C GLN A 8 -3.79 18.14 12.76
N THR A 9 -4.39 18.80 11.77
CA THR A 9 -5.78 18.56 11.37
C THR A 9 -5.96 17.12 10.89
N TYR A 10 -5.03 16.62 10.07
CA TYR A 10 -5.10 15.27 9.51
C TYR A 10 -5.07 14.18 10.57
N SER A 11 -4.19 14.26 11.58
CA SER A 11 -4.13 13.26 12.65
C SER A 11 -5.36 13.31 13.56
N HIS A 12 -5.91 14.49 13.80
CA HIS A 12 -7.12 14.65 14.62
C HIS A 12 -8.35 14.04 13.94
N TYR A 13 -8.54 14.29 12.64
CA TYR A 13 -9.69 13.78 11.89
C TYR A 13 -9.49 12.37 11.30
N ASN A 14 -8.26 11.84 11.33
CA ASN A 14 -7.93 10.48 10.90
C ASN A 14 -6.94 9.83 11.88
N PRO A 15 -7.42 9.35 13.04
CA PRO A 15 -6.56 8.76 14.07
C PRO A 15 -5.95 7.42 13.64
N THR A 16 -6.57 6.73 12.68
CA THR A 16 -6.14 5.41 12.18
C THR A 16 -5.91 5.44 10.66
N PRO A 17 -4.96 6.26 10.15
CA PRO A 17 -4.79 6.43 8.72
C PRO A 17 -4.39 5.11 8.05
N CYS A 18 -5.03 4.76 6.94
CA CYS A 18 -4.70 3.51 6.24
C CYS A 18 -3.27 3.58 5.68
N ALA A 19 -2.41 2.62 6.06
CA ALA A 19 -1.03 2.52 5.56
C ALA A 19 -1.00 2.44 4.02
N PHE A 20 -1.92 1.67 3.45
CA PHE A 20 -2.09 1.45 2.02
C PHE A 20 -3.05 2.46 1.34
N SER A 21 -3.23 3.65 1.93
CA SER A 21 -4.18 4.66 1.42
C SER A 21 -3.94 5.04 -0.05
N LYS A 22 -2.68 5.02 -0.52
CA LYS A 22 -2.36 5.40 -1.90
C LYS A 22 -2.82 4.32 -2.88
N ALA A 23 -2.67 3.04 -2.54
CA ALA A 23 -3.22 1.96 -3.35
C ALA A 23 -4.76 1.93 -3.35
N VAL A 24 -5.39 2.26 -2.22
CA VAL A 24 -6.86 2.35 -2.11
C VAL A 24 -7.42 3.52 -2.92
N LEU A 25 -6.86 4.72 -2.77
CA LEU A 25 -7.27 5.91 -3.53
C LEU A 25 -7.04 5.71 -5.04
N ARG A 26 -5.96 5.02 -5.40
CA ARG A 26 -5.64 4.68 -6.80
C ARG A 26 -6.41 3.48 -7.35
N ARG A 27 -7.26 2.85 -6.54
CA ARG A 27 -8.11 1.70 -6.91
C ARG A 27 -7.35 0.44 -7.33
N CYS A 28 -6.04 0.37 -7.07
CA CYS A 28 -5.27 -0.87 -7.17
C CYS A 28 -5.73 -1.89 -6.12
N CYS A 29 -6.22 -1.40 -4.99
CA CYS A 29 -6.62 -2.23 -3.87
C CYS A 29 -7.96 -1.77 -3.28
N GLY A 30 -8.75 -2.72 -2.80
CA GLY A 30 -9.76 -2.50 -1.77
C GLY A 30 -9.31 -3.10 -0.44
N CYS A 31 -10.03 -2.79 0.63
CA CYS A 31 -9.88 -3.43 1.93
C CYS A 31 -11.22 -3.34 2.65
N ARG A 32 -11.65 -4.41 3.31
CA ARG A 32 -12.91 -4.42 4.07
C ARG A 32 -12.94 -3.40 5.21
N TYR A 33 -11.77 -3.00 5.70
CA TYR A 33 -11.62 -2.02 6.77
C TYR A 33 -11.23 -0.63 6.27
N ALA A 34 -11.07 -0.41 4.97
CA ALA A 34 -10.77 0.93 4.46
C ALA A 34 -12.04 1.77 4.37
N GLN A 35 -12.06 2.90 5.07
CA GLN A 35 -13.09 3.91 4.92
C GLN A 35 -12.48 5.16 4.30
N LYS A 36 -13.11 5.66 3.23
CA LYS A 36 -12.74 6.96 2.65
C LYS A 36 -13.42 8.06 3.45
N LEU A 37 -12.69 9.13 3.69
CA LEU A 37 -13.22 10.35 4.29
C LEU A 37 -12.69 11.57 3.54
N LEU A 38 -13.44 12.67 3.64
CA LEU A 38 -13.04 13.97 3.11
C LEU A 38 -12.59 14.84 4.29
N ILE A 39 -11.32 15.26 4.25
CA ILE A 39 -10.79 16.24 5.20
C ILE A 39 -10.59 17.52 4.39
N ALA A 40 -11.53 18.45 4.53
CA ALA A 40 -11.69 19.59 3.62
C ALA A 40 -11.77 19.11 2.15
N GLU A 41 -10.87 19.58 1.29
CA GLU A 41 -10.85 19.26 -0.15
C GLU A 41 -10.01 18.01 -0.51
N ARG A 42 -9.52 17.27 0.50
CA ARG A 42 -8.61 16.13 0.28
C ARG A 42 -9.25 14.81 0.69
N GLU A 43 -9.13 13.81 -0.17
CA GLU A 43 -9.47 12.43 0.17
C GLU A 43 -8.41 11.83 1.10
N ALA A 44 -8.86 11.31 2.23
CA ALA A 44 -8.07 10.45 3.10
C ALA A 44 -8.72 9.07 3.22
N VAL A 45 -7.97 8.12 3.75
CA VAL A 45 -8.46 6.77 4.04
C VAL A 45 -8.11 6.43 5.47
N SER A 46 -9.09 6.02 6.25
CA SER A 46 -8.94 5.50 7.61
C SER A 46 -9.11 3.97 7.62
N CYS A 47 -8.59 3.35 8.67
CA CYS A 47 -8.80 1.94 8.98
C CYS A 47 -9.86 1.81 10.06
N LEU A 48 -10.93 1.06 9.77
CA LEU A 48 -12.00 0.72 10.71
C LEU A 48 -11.65 -0.45 11.66
N SER A 49 -10.40 -0.93 11.60
CA SER A 49 -9.90 -2.03 12.42
C SER A 49 -8.59 -1.61 13.09
N PRO A 50 -8.67 -0.80 14.17
CA PRO A 50 -7.50 -0.29 14.88
C PRO A 50 -6.65 -1.41 15.52
N ASP A 51 -7.29 -2.45 16.03
CA ASP A 51 -6.60 -3.45 16.85
C ASP A 51 -6.02 -4.62 16.06
N THR A 52 -6.55 -4.89 14.86
CA THR A 52 -6.15 -6.08 14.07
C THR A 52 -5.65 -5.73 12.67
N GLY A 53 -6.41 -5.00 11.87
CA GLY A 53 -6.04 -4.66 10.49
C GLY A 53 -4.95 -3.58 10.40
N TYR A 54 -5.06 -2.54 11.22
CA TYR A 54 -4.11 -1.43 11.26
C TYR A 54 -2.67 -1.88 11.58
N PRO A 55 -2.39 -2.60 12.69
CA PRO A 55 -1.02 -2.98 13.05
C PRO A 55 -0.36 -3.87 11.99
N ARG A 56 -1.11 -4.81 11.41
CA ARG A 56 -0.61 -5.69 10.32
C ARG A 56 -0.08 -4.88 9.13
N CYS A 57 -0.88 -3.92 8.65
CA CYS A 57 -0.48 -3.07 7.54
C CYS A 57 0.71 -2.15 7.88
N TYR A 58 0.74 -1.63 9.11
CA TYR A 58 1.81 -0.77 9.61
C TYR A 58 3.13 -1.52 9.88
N GLN A 59 3.07 -2.82 10.15
CA GLN A 59 4.24 -3.69 10.26
C GLN A 59 4.82 -4.06 8.89
N LEU A 60 3.96 -4.33 7.90
CA LEU A 60 4.41 -4.78 6.58
C LEU A 60 4.95 -3.65 5.70
N LEU A 61 4.26 -2.51 5.64
CA LEU A 61 4.61 -1.45 4.69
C LEU A 61 6.06 -0.92 4.84
N PRO A 62 6.59 -0.67 6.06
CA PRO A 62 7.98 -0.29 6.23
C PRO A 62 8.96 -1.33 5.68
N GLN A 63 8.71 -2.62 5.85
CA GLN A 63 9.55 -3.68 5.31
C GLN A 63 9.56 -3.65 3.78
N LEU A 64 8.39 -3.50 3.15
CA LEU A 64 8.27 -3.35 1.70
C LEU A 64 9.04 -2.13 1.18
N ARG A 65 8.92 -0.98 1.87
CA ARG A 65 9.68 0.23 1.53
C ARG A 65 11.17 -0.05 1.56
N THR A 66 11.68 -0.55 2.69
CA THR A 66 13.10 -0.82 2.90
C THR A 66 13.66 -1.78 1.85
N LYS A 67 12.97 -2.90 1.59
CA LYS A 67 13.41 -3.91 0.62
C LYS A 67 13.35 -3.41 -0.82
N ALA A 68 12.44 -2.48 -1.15
CA ALA A 68 12.31 -1.94 -2.49
C ALA A 68 13.24 -0.75 -2.80
N MET A 69 13.87 -0.12 -1.80
CA MET A 69 14.64 1.13 -1.99
C MET A 69 15.70 1.01 -3.10
N PHE A 70 16.44 -0.10 -3.11
CA PHE A 70 17.50 -0.32 -4.08
C PHE A 70 16.96 -0.41 -5.51
N SER A 71 15.96 -1.28 -5.75
CA SER A 71 15.35 -1.46 -7.06
C SER A 71 14.61 -0.23 -7.54
N LEU A 72 14.15 0.62 -6.62
CA LEU A 72 13.54 1.91 -6.91
C LEU A 72 14.56 3.05 -7.13
N ARG A 73 15.87 2.76 -7.07
CA ARG A 73 16.98 3.72 -7.24
C ARG A 73 16.96 4.87 -6.22
N LEU A 74 16.63 4.55 -4.97
CA LEU A 74 16.49 5.52 -3.87
C LEU A 74 17.66 5.47 -2.87
N LYS A 75 18.89 5.29 -3.37
CA LYS A 75 20.11 5.06 -2.56
C LYS A 75 20.43 6.18 -1.54
N HIS A 76 19.83 7.36 -1.68
CA HIS A 76 20.02 8.53 -0.82
C HIS A 76 18.70 9.12 -0.30
N ALA A 77 17.59 8.38 -0.39
CA ALA A 77 16.34 8.87 0.19
C ALA A 77 16.49 8.90 1.71
N VAL A 78 16.03 10.00 2.32
CA VAL A 78 15.87 10.09 3.78
C VAL A 78 15.01 8.92 4.23
N GLU A 79 15.45 8.21 5.27
CA GLU A 79 14.75 7.05 5.79
C GLU A 79 13.27 7.38 6.05
N GLY A 80 12.39 6.57 5.46
CA GLY A 80 10.96 6.58 5.79
C GLY A 80 10.03 7.42 4.90
N VAL A 81 10.52 8.29 4.02
CA VAL A 81 9.65 9.10 3.13
C VAL A 81 10.01 8.88 1.66
N LEU A 82 9.22 8.07 0.96
CA LEU A 82 9.37 7.91 -0.49
C LEU A 82 8.58 9.00 -1.24
N PRO A 83 9.07 9.47 -2.40
CA PRO A 83 8.27 10.30 -3.30
C PRO A 83 6.94 9.63 -3.65
N HIS A 84 5.87 10.41 -3.86
CA HIS A 84 4.52 9.88 -4.06
C HIS A 84 4.42 8.75 -5.09
N GLY A 85 5.06 8.91 -6.26
CA GLY A 85 5.05 7.88 -7.30
C GLY A 85 5.72 6.58 -6.87
N LYS A 86 6.72 6.64 -5.99
CA LYS A 86 7.41 5.49 -5.41
C LYS A 86 6.56 4.84 -4.31
N GLU A 87 5.87 5.62 -3.49
CA GLU A 87 4.86 5.09 -2.55
C GLU A 87 3.77 4.31 -3.28
N VAL A 88 3.20 4.88 -4.35
CA VAL A 88 2.20 4.21 -5.18
C VAL A 88 2.75 2.90 -5.73
N LYS A 89 3.99 2.91 -6.22
CA LYS A 89 4.64 1.73 -6.79
C LYS A 89 4.88 0.63 -5.76
N VAL A 90 5.33 0.99 -4.55
CA VAL A 90 5.46 0.05 -3.43
C VAL A 90 4.10 -0.51 -3.06
N GLN A 91 3.10 0.34 -2.81
CA GLN A 91 1.79 -0.10 -2.33
C GLN A 91 1.02 -0.95 -3.37
N CYS A 92 0.85 -0.45 -4.60
CA CYS A 92 0.13 -1.20 -5.63
C CYS A 92 0.91 -2.45 -6.08
N GLY A 93 2.22 -2.30 -6.36
CA GLY A 93 3.03 -3.38 -6.91
C GLY A 93 3.24 -4.53 -5.91
N SER A 94 3.41 -4.23 -4.62
CA SER A 94 3.54 -5.27 -3.59
C SER A 94 2.24 -6.06 -3.43
N MET A 95 1.08 -5.40 -3.37
CA MET A 95 -0.20 -6.08 -3.18
C MET A 95 -0.59 -6.91 -4.39
N LEU A 96 -0.38 -6.41 -5.61
CA LEU A 96 -0.62 -7.18 -6.83
C LEU A 96 0.36 -8.36 -6.95
N GLY A 97 1.63 -8.15 -6.63
CA GLY A 97 2.63 -9.23 -6.59
C GLY A 97 2.30 -10.31 -5.57
N LEU A 98 1.87 -9.91 -4.36
CA LEU A 98 1.46 -10.82 -3.31
C LEU A 98 0.21 -11.62 -3.72
N GLN A 99 -0.77 -10.98 -4.36
CA GLN A 99 -1.93 -11.68 -4.91
C GLN A 99 -1.53 -12.70 -5.97
N GLN A 100 -0.61 -12.36 -6.88
CA GLN A 100 -0.15 -13.28 -7.91
C GLN A 100 0.51 -14.53 -7.30
N LEU A 101 1.29 -14.35 -6.24
CA LEU A 101 1.96 -15.44 -5.53
C LEU A 101 0.98 -16.35 -4.78
N LEU A 102 0.01 -15.76 -4.08
CA LEU A 102 -0.90 -16.49 -3.20
C LEU A 102 -2.16 -17.00 -3.89
N GLN A 103 -2.56 -16.38 -4.98
CA GLN A 103 -3.79 -16.67 -5.71
C GLN A 103 -3.50 -16.74 -7.22
N PRO A 104 -2.81 -17.79 -7.71
CA PRO A 104 -2.42 -17.89 -9.11
C PRO A 104 -3.60 -17.80 -10.09
N ALA A 105 -4.79 -18.25 -9.70
CA ALA A 105 -6.03 -18.12 -10.48
C ALA A 105 -6.46 -16.66 -10.72
N LYS A 106 -5.95 -15.70 -9.94
CA LYS A 106 -6.17 -14.25 -10.12
C LYS A 106 -4.94 -13.54 -10.69
N SER A 107 -3.98 -14.29 -11.25
CA SER A 107 -2.86 -13.72 -12.00
C SER A 107 -3.39 -12.90 -13.17
N GLY A 108 -2.87 -11.68 -13.35
CA GLY A 108 -3.35 -10.75 -14.36
C GLY A 108 -4.51 -9.85 -13.92
N SER A 109 -5.10 -10.08 -12.74
CA SER A 109 -6.01 -9.08 -12.15
C SER A 109 -5.23 -7.80 -11.85
N GLU A 110 -5.78 -6.66 -12.29
CA GLU A 110 -5.20 -5.33 -12.02
C GLU A 110 -5.60 -4.78 -10.65
N ARG A 111 -6.38 -5.55 -9.88
CA ARG A 111 -6.90 -5.12 -8.58
C ARG A 111 -6.86 -6.23 -7.54
N VAL A 112 -6.43 -5.85 -6.35
CA VAL A 112 -6.63 -6.61 -5.10
C VAL A 112 -7.95 -6.21 -4.48
N ALA A 113 -8.86 -7.16 -4.27
CA ALA A 113 -10.18 -6.87 -3.73
C ALA A 113 -10.14 -6.44 -2.26
N ASP A 114 -9.32 -7.11 -1.45
CA ASP A 114 -9.28 -6.94 -0.01
C ASP A 114 -7.87 -7.19 0.55
N ILE A 115 -7.18 -6.10 0.92
CA ILE A 115 -5.84 -6.16 1.52
C ILE A 115 -5.85 -7.01 2.78
N PHE A 116 -6.82 -6.83 3.68
CA PHE A 116 -6.83 -7.55 4.96
C PHE A 116 -6.88 -9.06 4.74
N ALA A 117 -7.79 -9.53 3.88
CA ALA A 117 -7.89 -10.96 3.55
C ALA A 117 -6.63 -11.50 2.85
N LEU A 118 -5.96 -10.68 2.02
CA LEU A 118 -4.72 -11.08 1.37
C LEU A 118 -3.57 -11.22 2.38
N LEU A 119 -3.47 -10.30 3.34
CA LEU A 119 -2.46 -10.36 4.39
C LEU A 119 -2.70 -11.53 5.35
N ASP A 120 -3.97 -11.81 5.67
CA ASP A 120 -4.35 -12.96 6.49
C ASP A 120 -3.97 -14.28 5.80
N LEU A 121 -4.22 -14.40 4.50
CA LEU A 121 -3.75 -15.53 3.70
C LEU A 121 -2.22 -15.62 3.68
N ALA A 122 -1.53 -14.50 3.55
CA ALA A 122 -0.06 -14.47 3.55
C ALA A 122 0.52 -14.97 4.88
N GLU A 123 -0.02 -14.51 6.01
CA GLU A 123 0.38 -14.99 7.34
C GLU A 123 0.06 -16.46 7.54
N SER A 124 -1.08 -16.96 7.04
CA SER A 124 -1.41 -18.39 7.14
C SER A 124 -0.41 -19.30 6.40
N ILE A 125 0.23 -18.79 5.34
CA ILE A 125 1.18 -19.54 4.49
C ILE A 125 2.63 -19.37 4.97
N TYR A 126 3.02 -18.15 5.34
CA TYR A 126 4.42 -17.81 5.64
C TYR A 126 4.70 -17.61 7.13
N GLY A 127 3.66 -17.54 7.97
CA GLY A 127 3.74 -17.32 9.42
C GLY A 127 4.07 -15.89 9.82
N ASP A 128 5.10 -15.29 9.23
CA ASP A 128 5.61 -13.96 9.56
C ASP A 128 5.92 -13.15 8.29
N TYR A 129 5.70 -11.83 8.34
CA TYR A 129 6.02 -10.95 7.20
C TYR A 129 7.49 -10.94 6.80
N ARG A 130 8.41 -11.26 7.71
CA ARG A 130 9.84 -11.39 7.42
C ARG A 130 10.14 -12.58 6.52
N SER A 131 9.25 -13.58 6.49
CA SER A 131 9.36 -14.80 5.67
C SER A 131 8.73 -14.66 4.28
N LEU A 132 8.14 -13.51 3.96
CA LEU A 132 7.59 -13.26 2.63
C LEU A 132 8.68 -13.37 1.55
N PRO A 133 8.33 -13.80 0.33
CA PRO A 133 9.26 -13.87 -0.79
C PRO A 133 9.59 -12.46 -1.33
N TYR A 134 10.40 -11.70 -0.59
CA TYR A 134 10.71 -10.30 -0.88
C TYR A 134 11.40 -10.10 -2.23
N SER A 135 12.19 -11.07 -2.70
CA SER A 135 12.75 -11.05 -4.06
C SER A 135 11.66 -10.91 -5.12
N GLU A 136 10.56 -11.63 -4.95
CA GLU A 136 9.46 -11.70 -5.92
C GLU A 136 8.57 -10.47 -5.79
N LEU A 137 8.31 -10.04 -4.55
CA LEU A 137 7.60 -8.79 -4.28
C LEU A 137 8.36 -7.57 -4.80
N VAL A 138 9.68 -7.50 -4.63
CA VAL A 138 10.50 -6.39 -5.14
C VAL A 138 10.54 -6.38 -6.67
N LYS A 139 10.56 -7.55 -7.33
CA LYS A 139 10.37 -7.64 -8.78
C LYS A 139 9.02 -7.06 -9.20
N ALA A 140 7.92 -7.50 -8.56
CA ALA A 140 6.58 -6.99 -8.85
C ALA A 140 6.46 -5.47 -8.62
N ILE A 141 6.99 -4.96 -7.50
CA ILE A 141 7.08 -3.53 -7.21
C ILE A 141 7.84 -2.82 -8.33
N SER A 142 8.97 -3.35 -8.79
CA SER A 142 9.81 -2.72 -9.81
C SER A 142 9.17 -2.71 -11.20
N HIS A 143 8.40 -3.74 -11.54
CA HIS A 143 7.68 -3.84 -12.80
C HIS A 143 6.36 -3.06 -12.81
N PHE A 144 5.77 -2.78 -11.64
CA PHE A 144 4.56 -1.98 -11.57
C PHE A 144 4.78 -0.60 -12.21
N SER A 145 3.97 -0.31 -13.22
CA SER A 145 3.87 0.98 -13.85
C SER A 145 2.45 1.51 -13.66
N VAL A 146 2.35 2.80 -13.41
CA VAL A 146 1.08 3.49 -13.53
C VAL A 146 0.67 3.39 -14.99
N ARG A 147 -0.40 2.67 -15.31
CA ARG A 147 -1.00 2.70 -16.65
C ARG A 147 -1.23 4.17 -17.03
N SER A 148 -0.68 4.60 -18.16
CA SER A 148 -1.09 5.85 -18.77
C SER A 148 -2.58 5.72 -19.09
N ARG A 149 -3.35 6.80 -18.86
CA ARG A 149 -4.69 6.86 -19.41
C ARG A 149 -4.56 6.66 -20.91
N SER A 150 -5.19 5.61 -21.46
CA SER A 150 -5.40 5.52 -22.89
C SER A 150 -6.00 6.85 -23.35
N PRO A 151 -5.48 7.48 -24.42
CA PRO A 151 -6.10 8.70 -24.94
C PRO A 151 -7.57 8.39 -25.16
N ARG A 152 -8.46 9.22 -24.58
CA ARG A 152 -9.88 9.13 -24.91
C ARG A 152 -10.00 9.31 -26.44
N PRO A 153 -10.80 8.49 -27.12
CA PRO A 153 -11.14 8.75 -28.51
C PRO A 153 -11.82 10.11 -28.67
#